data_AF-R6TS68-F1
#
_entry.id   AF-R6TS68-F1
#
_cell.length_a   1.000
_cell.length_b   1.000
_cell.length_c   1.000
_cell.angle_alpha   90.00
_cell.angle_beta   90.00
_cell.angle_gamma   90.00
#
_symmetry.space_group_name_H-M   'P 1'
#
loop_
_entity.id
_entity.type
_entity.pdbx_description
1 polymer ?
#
loop_
_entity_poly.entity_id
_entity_poly.type
_entity_poly.pdbx_seq_one_letter_code
_entity_poly.pdbx_strand_id
1 'polypeptide(L)'
;MNKHHKTILIPAICIAAFFTMSACADSKMADAQQKNTADKSDTQQGIDIAAYKKKLADNRENYKLSCEQYSTDTDTVKNTDYRNLSFTNCAFKDMPETDELYVMEGGVHGITTQESWDTIKDWLESIGKLDTTDMDSEVRIVNSDLGMDDTKETPYSYPALKDHMDLASGAGALVNTNECHIQIADNGIYSMSDGKIGAYLNTDAHASSDALGTYTDDIVKSGTIDELGKESYQLINGELTIEQGAELTGEYFEKGTPFVPTDGITLSVPEVRVFRLGQVYGYDYMVQRQYHGVPIAYHDYGNYQIYGNEYNFEEDIKHAYVVDSDGVSAYAGVNDSEPLENLYSSDEILGIKDAADILSGKMAKFLNVNVQSVCLTYVPLNLGDGSECKIYLPAWQFDGINRTKDENIRMYLDAFTGEVYYYTYGEAA
;
A
#
# COMPACT_ATOMS: atom_id res chain seq x y z
N MET A 1 4.92 -37.00 -28.10
CA MET A 1 5.70 -35.76 -28.24
C MET A 1 5.32 -34.86 -27.07
N ASN A 2 6.21 -34.81 -26.07
CA ASN A 2 6.02 -34.13 -24.79
C ASN A 2 5.87 -32.62 -24.97
N LYS A 3 4.74 -32.06 -24.51
CA LYS A 3 4.64 -30.64 -24.18
C LYS A 3 4.92 -30.50 -22.69
N HIS A 4 6.06 -29.90 -22.36
CA HIS A 4 6.40 -29.51 -21.00
C HIS A 4 5.37 -28.49 -20.51
N HIS A 5 4.53 -28.90 -19.56
CA HIS A 5 3.89 -27.96 -18.63
C HIS A 5 4.98 -27.48 -17.69
N LYS A 6 5.33 -26.20 -17.76
CA LYS A 6 6.05 -25.54 -16.67
C LYS A 6 5.02 -25.23 -15.60
N THR A 7 4.87 -26.13 -14.65
CA THR A 7 4.29 -25.81 -13.35
C THR A 7 5.23 -24.81 -12.69
N ILE A 8 4.84 -23.54 -12.64
CA ILE A 8 5.50 -22.56 -11.78
C ILE A 8 5.03 -22.91 -10.37
N LEU A 9 5.88 -23.61 -9.64
CA LEU A 9 5.71 -23.87 -8.22
C LEU A 9 5.96 -22.52 -7.52
N ILE A 10 4.91 -21.78 -7.17
CA ILE A 10 5.01 -20.70 -6.19
C ILE A 10 5.31 -21.41 -4.85
N PRO A 11 6.50 -21.24 -4.26
CA PRO A 11 6.84 -21.95 -3.04
C PRO A 11 5.95 -21.45 -1.90
N ALA A 12 5.52 -22.35 -1.03
CA ALA A 12 4.84 -22.09 0.25
C ALA A 12 5.54 -21.06 1.19
N ILE A 13 6.69 -20.54 0.77
CA ILE A 13 7.45 -19.44 1.37
C ILE A 13 6.70 -18.10 1.28
N CYS A 14 5.90 -17.86 0.24
CA CYS A 14 5.14 -16.60 0.12
C CYS A 14 4.10 -16.45 1.23
N ILE A 15 3.38 -17.52 1.58
CA ILE A 15 2.36 -17.49 2.65
C ILE A 15 3.02 -17.24 4.03
N ALA A 16 4.17 -17.85 4.31
CA ALA A 16 4.90 -17.64 5.57
C ALA A 16 5.50 -16.22 5.69
N ALA A 17 5.94 -15.61 4.58
CA ALA A 17 6.46 -14.23 4.57
C ALA A 17 5.36 -13.18 4.83
N PHE A 18 4.13 -13.44 4.37
CA PHE A 18 2.97 -12.58 4.69
C PHE A 18 2.54 -12.71 6.16
N PHE A 19 2.74 -13.87 6.80
CA PHE A 19 2.48 -14.04 8.24
C PHE A 19 3.54 -13.40 9.15
N THR A 20 4.75 -13.13 8.65
CA THR A 20 5.77 -12.43 9.45
C THR A 20 5.57 -10.91 9.52
N MET A 21 4.82 -10.30 8.58
CA MET A 21 4.58 -8.84 8.60
C MET A 21 3.46 -8.42 9.56
N SER A 22 2.56 -9.34 9.94
CA SER A 22 1.49 -9.08 10.92
C SER A 22 1.92 -9.32 12.38
N ALA A 23 3.16 -9.79 12.59
CA ALA A 23 3.69 -10.17 13.90
C ALA A 23 4.89 -9.34 14.34
N CYS A 24 5.17 -8.20 13.69
CA CYS A 24 6.16 -7.24 14.16
C CYS A 24 5.52 -6.28 15.17
N ALA A 25 5.26 -6.81 16.35
CA ALA A 25 5.37 -6.06 17.59
C ALA A 25 6.07 -7.00 18.58
N ASP A 26 7.15 -6.53 19.18
CA ASP A 26 8.02 -7.20 20.15
C ASP A 26 9.04 -8.23 19.61
N SER A 27 10.03 -7.74 18.86
CA SER A 27 11.35 -8.40 18.85
C SER A 27 12.31 -7.77 19.87
N LYS A 28 12.46 -8.50 20.99
CA LYS A 28 13.57 -8.52 21.99
C LYS A 28 13.25 -7.98 23.39
N MET A 29 12.99 -8.91 24.31
CA MET A 29 13.55 -8.83 25.66
C MET A 29 14.11 -10.19 26.08
N ALA A 30 15.43 -10.29 26.17
CA ALA A 30 16.10 -11.33 26.94
C ALA A 30 16.55 -10.73 28.28
N ASP A 31 15.97 -11.26 29.35
CA ASP A 31 16.39 -11.24 30.76
C ASP A 31 16.91 -9.93 31.39
N ALA A 32 16.03 -9.27 32.15
CA ALA A 32 16.29 -8.96 33.56
C ALA A 32 14.99 -8.61 34.29
N GLN A 33 14.65 -9.38 35.33
CA GLN A 33 13.62 -9.03 36.30
C GLN A 33 13.86 -7.64 36.90
N GLN A 34 12.92 -6.70 36.75
CA GLN A 34 12.60 -5.74 37.80
C GLN A 34 11.25 -5.01 37.59
N LYS A 35 10.29 -5.38 38.45
CA LYS A 35 9.21 -4.58 39.06
C LYS A 35 8.52 -3.48 38.22
N ASN A 36 7.22 -3.72 38.01
CA ASN A 36 6.16 -2.73 37.83
C ASN A 36 6.41 -1.38 38.51
N THR A 37 6.53 -0.35 37.68
CA THR A 37 6.03 1.00 37.95
C THR A 37 5.58 1.58 36.62
N ALA A 38 4.33 2.05 36.58
CA ALA A 38 3.79 2.80 35.47
C ALA A 38 4.60 4.11 35.33
N ASP A 39 5.35 4.22 34.24
CA ASP A 39 5.85 5.48 33.70
C ASP A 39 5.68 5.40 32.19
N LYS A 40 5.10 6.44 31.60
CA LYS A 40 5.10 6.68 30.16
C LYS A 40 6.56 6.82 29.74
N SER A 41 7.19 5.74 29.30
CA SER A 41 8.55 5.78 28.77
C SER A 41 8.52 6.31 27.34
N ASP A 42 9.24 7.41 27.10
CA ASP A 42 9.62 8.01 25.82
C ASP A 42 9.25 7.18 24.59
N THR A 43 8.19 7.57 23.88
CA THR A 43 7.90 7.06 22.53
C THR A 43 9.03 7.50 21.61
N GLN A 44 9.85 6.55 21.17
CA GLN A 44 10.92 6.80 20.20
C GLN A 44 10.27 7.13 18.86
N GLN A 45 10.09 8.42 18.57
CA GLN A 45 9.65 8.90 17.26
C GLN A 45 10.61 8.37 16.19
N GLY A 46 10.08 7.87 15.07
CA GLY A 46 10.89 7.38 13.94
C GLY A 46 11.69 8.46 13.21
N ILE A 47 11.60 9.71 13.66
CA ILE A 47 12.38 10.84 13.14
C ILE A 47 12.63 11.90 14.23
N ASP A 48 13.86 12.41 14.30
CA ASP A 48 14.18 13.59 15.13
C ASP A 48 13.69 14.87 14.43
N ILE A 49 12.51 15.35 14.84
CA ILE A 49 11.90 16.58 14.30
C ILE A 49 12.74 17.83 14.55
N ALA A 50 13.53 17.89 15.63
CA ALA A 50 14.41 19.03 15.88
C ALA A 50 15.60 19.03 14.91
N ALA A 51 16.11 17.86 14.53
CA ALA A 51 17.12 17.72 13.49
C ALA A 51 16.53 18.00 12.09
N TYR A 52 15.34 17.49 11.81
CA TYR A 52 14.61 17.74 10.56
C TYR A 52 14.40 19.23 10.31
N LYS A 53 13.91 19.97 11.32
CA LYS A 53 13.69 21.42 11.24
C LYS A 53 14.96 22.24 10.95
N LYS A 54 16.15 21.72 11.30
CA LYS A 54 17.43 22.38 10.98
C LYS A 54 17.85 22.19 9.52
N LYS A 55 17.24 21.25 8.80
CA LYS A 55 17.50 20.94 7.39
C LYS A 55 16.50 21.60 6.44
N LEU A 56 15.49 22.31 6.95
CA LEU A 56 14.53 23.03 6.11
C LEU A 56 15.27 23.95 5.14
N ALA A 57 14.85 23.92 3.88
CA ALA A 57 15.43 24.78 2.87
C ALA A 57 15.02 26.25 3.09
N ASP A 58 15.96 27.16 2.90
CA ASP A 58 15.77 28.61 3.11
C ASP A 58 14.92 29.27 2.01
N ASN A 59 14.87 28.68 0.82
CA ASN A 59 14.20 29.20 -0.37
C ASN A 59 12.78 28.65 -0.57
N ARG A 60 12.17 28.08 0.47
CA ARG A 60 10.76 27.66 0.40
C ARG A 60 9.86 28.87 0.21
N GLU A 61 8.78 28.66 -0.53
CA GLU A 61 7.74 29.66 -0.78
C GLU A 61 6.40 29.15 -0.27
N ASN A 62 5.44 30.07 -0.09
CA ASN A 62 4.11 29.71 0.37
C ASN A 62 3.39 28.79 -0.65
N TYR A 63 2.74 27.73 -0.17
CA TYR A 63 2.06 26.72 -0.98
C TYR A 63 1.04 27.32 -1.95
N LYS A 64 0.25 28.31 -1.49
CA LYS A 64 -0.73 28.99 -2.35
C LYS A 64 -0.06 29.73 -3.49
N LEU A 65 1.08 30.35 -3.21
CA LEU A 65 1.88 31.02 -4.23
C LEU A 65 2.47 30.00 -5.23
N SER A 66 2.96 28.85 -4.75
CA SER A 66 3.38 27.75 -5.62
C SER A 66 2.24 27.29 -6.54
N CYS A 67 1.02 27.13 -6.01
CA CYS A 67 -0.15 26.77 -6.81
C CYS A 67 -0.48 27.83 -7.88
N GLU A 68 -0.45 29.11 -7.52
CA GLU A 68 -0.68 30.22 -8.45
C GLU A 68 0.36 30.27 -9.59
N GLN A 69 1.61 29.92 -9.30
CA GLN A 69 2.71 29.95 -10.26
C GLN A 69 2.91 28.62 -11.00
N TYR A 70 2.27 27.53 -10.55
CA TYR A 70 2.58 26.16 -10.97
C TYR A 70 2.62 25.99 -12.50
N SER A 71 1.64 26.52 -13.23
CA SER A 71 1.62 26.43 -14.69
C SER A 71 2.85 27.08 -15.35
N THR A 72 3.26 28.28 -14.89
CA THR A 72 4.45 28.97 -15.40
C THR A 72 5.73 28.22 -15.03
N ASP A 73 5.76 27.65 -13.84
CA ASP A 73 6.91 26.94 -13.31
C ASP A 73 7.13 25.60 -14.01
N THR A 74 6.07 24.83 -14.27
CA THR A 74 6.16 23.60 -15.07
C THR A 74 6.62 23.88 -16.51
N ASP A 75 6.16 24.97 -17.13
CA ASP A 75 6.66 25.39 -18.45
C ASP A 75 8.15 25.76 -18.39
N THR A 76 8.59 26.42 -17.32
CA THR A 76 10.00 26.75 -17.12
C THR A 76 10.84 25.48 -16.98
N VAL A 77 10.39 24.52 -16.17
CA VAL A 77 11.06 23.22 -15.99
C VAL A 77 11.15 22.47 -17.31
N LYS A 78 10.08 22.40 -18.10
CA LYS A 78 10.09 21.72 -19.41
C LYS A 78 11.11 22.31 -20.40
N ASN A 79 11.36 23.62 -20.31
CA ASN A 79 12.23 24.35 -21.22
C ASN A 79 13.65 24.55 -20.69
N THR A 80 13.95 24.09 -19.48
CA THR A 80 15.28 24.21 -18.87
C THR A 80 16.14 23.00 -19.22
N ASP A 81 17.39 23.25 -19.62
CA ASP A 81 18.37 22.21 -19.92
C ASP A 81 19.04 21.73 -18.62
N TYR A 82 18.45 20.71 -18.00
CA TYR A 82 19.07 20.04 -16.86
C TYR A 82 20.08 19.00 -17.35
N ARG A 83 21.24 18.95 -16.69
CA ARG A 83 22.37 18.10 -17.10
C ARG A 83 22.02 16.62 -17.26
N ASN A 84 21.15 16.08 -16.42
CA ASN A 84 20.86 14.64 -16.27
C ASN A 84 19.37 14.30 -16.26
N LEU A 85 18.47 15.29 -16.34
CA LEU A 85 17.02 15.12 -16.31
C LEU A 85 16.40 15.79 -17.54
N SER A 86 15.51 15.10 -18.23
CA SER A 86 14.78 15.64 -19.39
C SER A 86 13.29 15.63 -19.10
N PHE A 87 12.64 16.79 -19.19
CA PHE A 87 11.20 16.97 -18.93
C PHE A 87 10.36 17.18 -20.19
N THR A 88 10.93 17.01 -21.39
CA THR A 88 10.27 17.34 -22.67
C THR A 88 8.90 16.69 -22.87
N ASN A 89 8.74 15.44 -22.42
CA ASN A 89 7.48 14.69 -22.54
C ASN A 89 6.83 14.44 -21.17
N CYS A 90 7.15 15.26 -20.17
CA CYS A 90 6.69 15.07 -18.81
C CYS A 90 5.25 15.54 -18.62
N ALA A 91 4.42 14.66 -18.06
CA ALA A 91 3.09 14.98 -17.54
C ALA A 91 3.21 15.50 -16.10
N PHE A 92 2.85 16.76 -15.88
CA PHE A 92 2.77 17.32 -14.53
C PHE A 92 1.33 17.14 -14.06
N LYS A 93 1.14 16.40 -12.95
CA LYS A 93 -0.18 16.27 -12.32
C LYS A 93 -0.57 17.59 -11.66
N ASP A 94 -1.88 17.79 -11.50
CA ASP A 94 -2.43 18.96 -10.84
C ASP A 94 -1.96 19.04 -9.37
N MET A 95 -1.87 20.26 -8.85
CA MET A 95 -1.55 20.49 -7.45
C MET A 95 -2.70 20.01 -6.56
N PRO A 96 -2.42 19.27 -5.48
CA PRO A 96 -3.44 18.88 -4.52
C PRO A 96 -4.21 20.07 -3.93
N GLU A 97 -5.51 19.90 -3.70
CA GLU A 97 -6.33 20.88 -2.99
C GLU A 97 -6.08 20.78 -1.47
N THR A 98 -5.05 21.49 -0.98
CA THR A 98 -4.71 21.61 0.44
C THR A 98 -4.23 23.03 0.78
N ASP A 99 -4.14 23.35 2.06
CA ASP A 99 -3.58 24.61 2.57
C ASP A 99 -2.16 24.45 3.15
N GLU A 100 -1.82 23.24 3.62
CA GLU A 100 -0.52 22.92 4.23
C GLU A 100 -0.13 21.46 3.96
N LEU A 101 1.15 21.14 4.16
CA LEU A 101 1.68 19.79 4.06
C LEU A 101 2.24 19.31 5.40
N TYR A 102 2.32 18.00 5.57
CA TYR A 102 2.64 17.36 6.86
C TYR A 102 3.80 16.37 6.75
N VAL A 103 4.64 16.34 7.78
CA VAL A 103 5.48 15.20 8.13
C VAL A 103 4.72 14.40 9.17
N MET A 104 4.50 13.11 8.91
CA MET A 104 3.66 12.28 9.75
C MET A 104 4.35 10.97 10.13
N GLU A 105 3.90 10.37 11.21
CA GLU A 105 4.26 9.03 11.63
C GLU A 105 3.04 8.12 11.57
N GLY A 106 3.22 6.94 10.98
CA GLY A 106 2.22 5.88 10.91
C GLY A 106 2.05 5.26 12.28
N GLY A 107 0.80 5.22 12.75
CA GLY A 107 0.40 4.66 14.01
C GLY A 107 -0.26 3.29 13.89
N VAL A 108 -0.64 2.79 15.05
CA VAL A 108 -1.39 1.54 15.18
C VAL A 108 -2.71 1.85 15.87
N HIS A 109 -3.83 1.53 15.21
CA HIS A 109 -5.16 1.61 15.80
C HIS A 109 -5.30 0.56 16.91
N GLY A 110 -4.84 -0.67 16.63
CA GLY A 110 -4.99 -1.83 17.49
C GLY A 110 -6.36 -2.49 17.32
N ILE A 111 -6.40 -3.79 17.54
CA ILE A 111 -7.63 -4.57 17.52
C ILE A 111 -7.55 -5.67 18.57
N THR A 112 -8.59 -5.83 19.38
CA THR A 112 -8.66 -6.88 20.40
C THR A 112 -9.03 -8.23 19.80
N THR A 113 -8.82 -9.31 20.55
CA THR A 113 -9.29 -10.67 20.17
C THR A 113 -10.80 -10.71 19.97
N GLN A 114 -11.56 -10.01 20.83
CA GLN A 114 -13.01 -9.92 20.72
C GLN A 114 -13.45 -9.15 19.48
N GLU A 115 -12.86 -7.98 19.20
CA GLU A 115 -13.16 -7.22 17.98
C GLU A 115 -12.80 -8.00 16.71
N SER A 116 -11.70 -8.74 16.73
CA SER A 116 -11.31 -9.60 15.60
C SER A 116 -12.31 -10.73 15.37
N TRP A 117 -12.73 -11.39 16.46
CA TRP A 117 -13.74 -12.44 16.40
C TRP A 117 -15.08 -11.93 15.84
N ASP A 118 -15.55 -10.79 16.35
CA ASP A 118 -16.81 -10.18 15.92
C ASP A 118 -16.71 -9.68 14.47
N THR A 119 -15.58 -9.10 14.08
CA THR A 119 -15.32 -8.68 12.68
C THR A 119 -15.41 -9.86 11.72
N ILE A 120 -14.75 -10.99 12.03
CA ILE A 120 -14.80 -12.18 11.19
C ILE A 120 -16.23 -12.74 11.13
N LYS A 121 -16.93 -12.77 12.26
CA LYS A 121 -18.32 -13.25 12.32
C LYS A 121 -19.25 -12.42 11.45
N ASP A 122 -19.22 -11.10 11.60
CA ASP A 122 -20.08 -10.17 10.87
C ASP A 122 -19.75 -10.21 9.36
N TRP A 123 -18.47 -10.34 9.02
CA TRP A 123 -18.04 -10.53 7.64
C TRP A 123 -18.55 -11.85 7.05
N LEU A 124 -18.40 -12.98 7.77
CA LEU A 124 -18.92 -14.28 7.34
C LEU A 124 -20.44 -14.25 7.15
N GLU A 125 -21.17 -13.53 8.00
CA GLU A 125 -22.61 -13.30 7.84
C GLU A 125 -22.89 -12.51 6.55
N SER A 126 -22.13 -11.44 6.28
CA SER A 126 -22.30 -10.58 5.11
C SER A 126 -22.10 -11.32 3.77
N ILE A 127 -21.21 -12.31 3.74
CA ILE A 127 -20.95 -13.15 2.56
C ILE A 127 -21.75 -14.46 2.54
N GLY A 128 -22.64 -14.68 3.52
CA GLY A 128 -23.49 -15.87 3.60
C GLY A 128 -22.77 -17.16 3.96
N LYS A 129 -21.63 -17.10 4.68
CA LYS A 129 -20.79 -18.26 5.04
C LYS A 129 -20.69 -18.51 6.54
N LEU A 130 -21.41 -17.76 7.36
CA LEU A 130 -21.43 -17.97 8.82
C LEU A 130 -21.91 -19.38 9.20
N ASP A 131 -22.93 -19.91 8.51
CA ASP A 131 -23.50 -21.23 8.82
C ASP A 131 -22.63 -22.40 8.29
N THR A 132 -21.74 -22.15 7.34
CA THR A 132 -20.87 -23.18 6.74
C THR A 132 -19.45 -23.17 7.28
N THR A 133 -19.05 -22.10 7.95
CA THR A 133 -17.71 -21.95 8.55
C THR A 133 -17.79 -22.19 10.06
N ASP A 134 -17.20 -23.28 10.54
CA ASP A 134 -17.12 -23.54 11.97
C ASP A 134 -16.10 -22.61 12.63
N MET A 135 -16.56 -21.48 13.14
CA MET A 135 -15.67 -20.45 13.72
C MET A 135 -14.77 -20.99 14.85
N ASP A 136 -15.25 -21.96 15.64
CA ASP A 136 -14.48 -22.53 16.74
C ASP A 136 -13.21 -23.24 16.25
N SER A 137 -13.28 -23.84 15.06
CA SER A 137 -12.19 -24.62 14.48
C SER A 137 -11.50 -23.93 13.30
N GLU A 138 -12.12 -22.96 12.63
CA GLU A 138 -11.56 -22.30 11.47
C GLU A 138 -10.88 -20.97 11.79
N VAL A 139 -11.28 -20.28 12.86
CA VAL A 139 -10.64 -19.01 13.24
C VAL A 139 -9.34 -19.29 14.01
N ARG A 140 -8.22 -18.93 13.40
CA ARG A 140 -6.87 -19.13 13.93
C ARG A 140 -6.23 -17.79 14.29
N ILE A 141 -5.19 -17.82 15.10
CA ILE A 141 -4.43 -16.61 15.46
C ILE A 141 -2.92 -16.83 15.33
N VAL A 142 -2.28 -15.93 14.59
CA VAL A 142 -0.82 -15.80 14.55
C VAL A 142 -0.40 -14.89 15.68
N ASN A 143 0.32 -15.45 16.67
CA ASN A 143 0.85 -14.69 17.78
C ASN A 143 2.23 -15.24 18.17
N SER A 144 3.20 -14.35 18.35
CA SER A 144 4.59 -14.70 18.65
C SER A 144 4.75 -15.46 19.96
N ASP A 145 3.88 -15.23 20.95
CA ASP A 145 3.93 -15.88 22.26
C ASP A 145 3.38 -17.32 22.23
N LEU A 146 2.49 -17.64 21.30
CA LEU A 146 1.83 -18.95 21.24
C LEU A 146 2.60 -19.97 20.39
N GLY A 147 3.40 -19.51 19.43
CA GLY A 147 4.13 -20.37 18.49
C GLY A 147 3.23 -21.12 17.51
N MET A 148 3.84 -21.99 16.69
CA MET A 148 3.17 -22.79 15.66
C MET A 148 3.42 -24.28 15.88
N ASP A 149 2.44 -25.12 15.55
CA ASP A 149 2.57 -26.57 15.47
C ASP A 149 3.03 -26.98 14.06
N ASP A 150 4.35 -27.12 13.89
CA ASP A 150 5.00 -27.47 12.62
C ASP A 150 4.59 -28.85 12.05
N THR A 151 3.82 -29.65 12.79
CA THR A 151 3.33 -30.95 12.31
C THR A 151 2.02 -30.86 11.54
N LYS A 152 1.36 -29.70 11.55
CA LYS A 152 0.10 -29.43 10.86
C LYS A 152 0.33 -28.50 9.67
N GLU A 153 -0.60 -28.53 8.74
CA GLU A 153 -0.64 -27.60 7.62
C GLU A 153 -1.22 -26.25 8.04
N THR A 154 -0.79 -25.18 7.37
CA THR A 154 -1.40 -23.85 7.50
C THR A 154 -2.83 -23.86 6.95
N PRO A 155 -3.81 -23.21 7.61
CA PRO A 155 -3.68 -22.38 8.81
C PRO A 155 -3.76 -23.16 10.14
N TYR A 156 -4.04 -24.46 10.12
CA TYR A 156 -4.26 -25.30 11.31
C TYR A 156 -3.02 -25.55 12.18
N SER A 157 -1.84 -25.18 11.67
CA SER A 157 -0.61 -25.07 12.43
C SER A 157 -0.67 -23.97 13.51
N TYR A 158 -1.55 -22.98 13.34
CA TYR A 158 -1.77 -21.94 14.34
C TYR A 158 -2.87 -22.33 15.36
N PRO A 159 -2.79 -21.83 16.60
CA PRO A 159 -3.82 -22.06 17.62
C PRO A 159 -5.21 -21.54 17.20
N ALA A 160 -6.26 -22.15 17.74
CA ALA A 160 -7.62 -21.62 17.59
C ALA A 160 -7.78 -20.33 18.40
N LEU A 161 -8.28 -19.25 17.79
CA LEU A 161 -8.46 -17.97 18.48
C LEU A 161 -9.39 -18.10 19.69
N LYS A 162 -10.42 -18.93 19.59
CA LYS A 162 -11.40 -19.15 20.67
C LYS A 162 -10.78 -19.57 22.00
N ASP A 163 -9.67 -20.31 21.95
CA ASP A 163 -8.96 -20.79 23.14
C ASP A 163 -8.02 -19.73 23.74
N HIS A 164 -7.86 -18.60 23.05
CA HIS A 164 -6.92 -17.52 23.36
C HIS A 164 -7.58 -16.13 23.36
N MET A 165 -8.87 -16.07 23.67
CA MET A 165 -9.62 -14.81 23.80
C MET A 165 -9.12 -13.92 24.96
N ASP A 166 -8.20 -14.42 25.78
CA ASP A 166 -7.53 -13.69 26.87
C ASP A 166 -6.37 -12.79 26.39
N LEU A 167 -5.90 -12.96 25.15
CA LEU A 167 -4.86 -12.08 24.59
C LEU A 167 -5.37 -10.64 24.42
N ALA A 168 -4.46 -9.68 24.59
CA ALA A 168 -4.78 -8.26 24.48
C ALA A 168 -5.03 -7.83 23.02
N SER A 169 -4.28 -8.39 22.06
CA SER A 169 -4.41 -8.11 20.63
C SER A 169 -4.97 -9.32 19.90
N GLY A 170 -5.89 -9.06 18.97
CA GLY A 170 -6.41 -10.02 17.99
C GLY A 170 -5.78 -9.85 16.60
N ALA A 171 -4.82 -8.93 16.43
CA ALA A 171 -4.04 -8.87 15.20
C ALA A 171 -3.39 -10.24 14.91
N GLY A 172 -3.40 -10.62 13.64
CA GLY A 172 -3.01 -11.96 13.21
C GLY A 172 -4.15 -12.99 13.24
N ALA A 173 -5.37 -12.62 13.64
CA ALA A 173 -6.54 -13.48 13.48
C ALA A 173 -6.82 -13.76 11.99
N LEU A 174 -7.13 -15.01 11.64
CA LEU A 174 -7.43 -15.39 10.26
C LEU A 174 -8.42 -16.54 10.12
N VAL A 175 -9.05 -16.60 8.95
CA VAL A 175 -9.69 -17.79 8.39
C VAL A 175 -9.11 -17.98 6.99
N ASN A 176 -8.75 -19.21 6.62
CA ASN A 176 -8.31 -19.49 5.25
C ASN A 176 -8.75 -20.88 4.81
N THR A 177 -9.92 -20.97 4.18
CA THR A 177 -10.47 -22.18 3.58
C THR A 177 -10.44 -22.06 2.05
N ASN A 178 -10.89 -23.08 1.32
CA ASN A 178 -11.14 -22.96 -0.12
C ASN A 178 -12.38 -22.10 -0.42
N GLU A 179 -13.27 -21.91 0.56
CA GLU A 179 -14.47 -21.09 0.39
C GLU A 179 -14.22 -19.63 0.72
N CYS A 180 -13.42 -19.28 1.73
CA CYS A 180 -13.21 -17.87 2.07
C CYS A 180 -11.89 -17.63 2.80
N HIS A 181 -11.43 -16.39 2.75
CA HIS A 181 -10.20 -15.95 3.41
C HIS A 181 -10.41 -14.59 4.05
N ILE A 182 -9.87 -14.41 5.25
CA ILE A 182 -9.77 -13.11 5.92
C ILE A 182 -8.54 -13.14 6.82
N GLN A 183 -7.77 -12.05 6.82
CA GLN A 183 -6.63 -11.85 7.71
C GLN A 183 -6.71 -10.46 8.34
N ILE A 184 -6.74 -10.44 9.66
CA ILE A 184 -6.76 -9.23 10.48
C ILE A 184 -5.32 -8.81 10.82
N ALA A 185 -5.01 -7.54 10.65
CA ALA A 185 -3.81 -6.87 11.14
C ALA A 185 -4.20 -5.76 12.14
N ASP A 186 -3.22 -5.09 12.73
CA ASP A 186 -3.48 -4.12 13.82
C ASP A 186 -4.38 -2.95 13.41
N ASN A 187 -4.38 -2.60 12.12
CA ASN A 187 -5.15 -1.50 11.58
C ASN A 187 -6.45 -1.95 10.90
N GLY A 188 -6.82 -3.24 10.93
CA GLY A 188 -8.02 -3.77 10.27
C GLY A 188 -7.74 -4.98 9.38
N ILE A 189 -8.66 -5.28 8.46
CA ILE A 189 -8.56 -6.42 7.55
C ILE A 189 -7.50 -6.13 6.48
N TYR A 190 -6.35 -6.80 6.59
CA TYR A 190 -5.25 -6.68 5.63
C TYR A 190 -5.56 -7.36 4.29
N SER A 191 -6.20 -8.52 4.34
CA SER A 191 -6.62 -9.23 3.13
C SER A 191 -7.89 -10.02 3.36
N MET A 192 -8.71 -10.15 2.31
CA MET A 192 -9.90 -11.00 2.32
C MET A 192 -10.24 -11.53 0.93
N SER A 193 -11.00 -12.62 0.90
CA SER A 193 -11.66 -13.15 -0.28
C SER A 193 -12.97 -13.84 0.12
N ASP A 194 -14.04 -13.53 -0.60
CA ASP A 194 -15.31 -14.25 -0.52
C ASP A 194 -15.29 -15.59 -1.31
N GLY A 195 -14.17 -15.94 -1.94
CA GLY A 195 -13.91 -17.18 -2.68
C GLY A 195 -14.60 -17.28 -4.05
N LYS A 196 -15.25 -16.22 -4.54
CA LYS A 196 -15.96 -16.26 -5.82
C LYS A 196 -15.04 -16.56 -7.01
N ILE A 197 -13.81 -16.05 -6.99
CA ILE A 197 -12.83 -16.24 -8.08
C ILE A 197 -12.43 -17.72 -8.15
N GLY A 198 -11.98 -18.29 -7.02
CA GLY A 198 -11.64 -19.70 -6.93
C GLY A 198 -12.81 -20.63 -7.28
N ALA A 199 -14.03 -20.30 -6.82
CA ALA A 199 -15.25 -21.06 -7.12
C ALA A 199 -15.59 -21.03 -8.62
N TYR A 200 -15.51 -19.86 -9.27
CA TYR A 200 -15.78 -19.74 -10.71
C TYR A 200 -14.78 -20.54 -11.56
N LEU A 201 -13.51 -20.54 -11.15
CA LEU A 201 -12.45 -21.31 -11.81
C LEU A 201 -12.45 -22.79 -11.44
N ASN A 202 -13.29 -23.21 -10.49
CA ASN A 202 -13.35 -24.57 -9.96
C ASN A 202 -11.98 -25.07 -9.48
N THR A 203 -11.30 -24.25 -8.68
CA THR A 203 -10.02 -24.60 -8.04
C THR A 203 -10.26 -25.20 -6.65
N ASP A 204 -9.32 -26.02 -6.19
CA ASP A 204 -9.26 -26.55 -4.82
C ASP A 204 -8.30 -25.76 -3.91
N ALA A 205 -7.74 -24.66 -4.41
CA ALA A 205 -6.83 -23.81 -3.65
C ALA A 205 -7.58 -23.03 -2.56
N HIS A 206 -6.83 -22.60 -1.55
CA HIS A 206 -7.33 -21.68 -0.54
C HIS A 206 -7.71 -20.34 -1.17
N ALA A 207 -8.79 -19.73 -0.66
CA ALA A 207 -9.34 -18.46 -1.13
C ALA A 207 -8.37 -17.29 -0.92
N SER A 208 -7.33 -17.43 -0.08
CA SER A 208 -6.22 -16.49 -0.03
C SER A 208 -5.53 -16.29 -1.39
N SER A 209 -5.59 -17.27 -2.28
CA SER A 209 -5.05 -17.18 -3.64
C SER A 209 -5.74 -16.07 -4.46
N ASP A 210 -7.03 -15.85 -4.22
CA ASP A 210 -7.82 -14.81 -4.86
C ASP A 210 -7.35 -13.43 -4.38
N ALA A 211 -7.22 -13.26 -3.06
CA ALA A 211 -6.75 -12.02 -2.42
C ALA A 211 -5.32 -11.63 -2.83
N LEU A 212 -4.47 -12.63 -3.08
CA LEU A 212 -3.08 -12.46 -3.50
C LEU A 212 -2.91 -12.33 -5.03
N GLY A 213 -4.01 -12.24 -5.80
CA GLY A 213 -3.93 -12.01 -7.24
C GLY A 213 -3.42 -13.20 -8.05
N THR A 214 -3.47 -14.44 -7.54
CA THR A 214 -2.89 -15.62 -8.20
C THR A 214 -3.47 -15.86 -9.61
N TYR A 215 -4.67 -15.36 -9.87
CA TYR A 215 -5.41 -15.61 -11.11
C TYR A 215 -5.52 -14.37 -12.02
N THR A 216 -4.78 -13.30 -11.74
CA THR A 216 -4.95 -12.00 -12.42
C THR A 216 -3.84 -11.64 -13.43
N ASP A 217 -2.87 -12.55 -13.64
CA ASP A 217 -1.72 -12.32 -14.55
C ASP A 217 -2.08 -12.24 -16.04
N ASP A 218 -3.20 -12.81 -16.50
CA ASP A 218 -3.65 -12.72 -17.91
C ASP A 218 -4.32 -11.36 -18.17
N ILE A 219 -3.53 -10.30 -18.05
CA ILE A 219 -3.93 -8.92 -18.27
C ILE A 219 -4.18 -8.69 -19.75
N VAL A 220 -5.42 -8.32 -20.09
CA VAL A 220 -5.80 -7.95 -21.45
C VAL A 220 -5.69 -6.45 -21.70
N LYS A 221 -5.79 -5.64 -20.64
CA LYS A 221 -5.66 -4.19 -20.71
C LYS A 221 -5.35 -3.59 -19.34
N SER A 222 -4.62 -2.48 -19.33
CA SER A 222 -4.35 -1.69 -18.13
C SER A 222 -4.30 -0.20 -18.47
N GLY A 223 -4.64 0.66 -17.52
CA GLY A 223 -4.63 2.11 -17.70
C GLY A 223 -5.31 2.83 -16.54
N THR A 224 -5.45 4.15 -16.66
CA THR A 224 -6.13 4.94 -15.63
C THR A 224 -7.66 4.83 -15.76
N ILE A 225 -8.38 5.16 -14.69
CA ILE A 225 -9.85 5.23 -14.75
C ILE A 225 -10.32 6.31 -15.73
N ASP A 226 -9.60 7.43 -15.83
CA ASP A 226 -9.93 8.49 -16.81
C ASP A 226 -9.84 8.02 -18.26
N GLU A 227 -8.88 7.13 -18.55
CA GLU A 227 -8.67 6.59 -19.90
C GLU A 227 -9.67 5.49 -20.25
N LEU A 228 -9.95 4.60 -19.29
CA LEU A 228 -10.65 3.33 -19.55
C LEU A 228 -12.04 3.23 -18.95
N GLY A 229 -12.48 4.17 -18.10
CA GLY A 229 -13.68 4.06 -17.26
C GLY A 229 -14.97 3.70 -18.00
N LYS A 230 -15.11 4.17 -19.25
CA LYS A 230 -16.31 3.92 -20.09
C LYS A 230 -16.31 2.56 -20.77
N GLU A 231 -15.21 1.82 -20.73
CA GLU A 231 -15.16 0.46 -21.25
C GLU A 231 -15.90 -0.50 -20.31
N SER A 232 -16.53 -1.51 -20.90
CA SER A 232 -17.29 -2.52 -20.19
C SER A 232 -16.80 -3.91 -20.56
N TYR A 233 -16.85 -4.81 -19.59
CA TYR A 233 -16.47 -6.20 -19.77
C TYR A 233 -17.54 -7.10 -19.15
N GLN A 234 -17.71 -8.27 -19.77
CA GLN A 234 -18.55 -9.33 -19.22
C GLN A 234 -17.84 -9.92 -17.99
N LEU A 235 -18.43 -9.74 -16.81
CA LEU A 235 -18.06 -10.33 -15.53
C LEU A 235 -18.93 -11.58 -15.26
N ILE A 236 -18.80 -12.19 -14.08
CA ILE A 236 -19.47 -13.46 -13.72
C ILE A 236 -20.99 -13.37 -13.85
N ASN A 237 -21.60 -12.29 -13.35
CA ASN A 237 -23.06 -12.15 -13.27
C ASN A 237 -23.66 -11.13 -14.27
N GLY A 238 -22.84 -10.45 -15.07
CA GLY A 238 -23.30 -9.37 -15.94
C GLY A 238 -22.16 -8.56 -16.54
N GLU A 239 -22.53 -7.59 -17.36
CA GLU A 239 -21.60 -6.59 -17.89
C GLU A 239 -21.53 -5.40 -16.90
N LEU A 240 -20.32 -4.92 -16.61
CA LEU A 240 -20.06 -3.79 -15.71
C LEU A 240 -19.05 -2.86 -16.37
N THR A 241 -19.20 -1.54 -16.25
CA THR A 241 -18.14 -0.62 -16.70
C THR A 241 -16.99 -0.57 -15.69
N ILE A 242 -15.81 -0.19 -16.18
CA ILE A 242 -14.65 0.05 -15.31
C ILE A 242 -14.92 1.16 -14.30
N GLU A 243 -15.62 2.23 -14.69
CA GLU A 243 -15.98 3.33 -13.79
C GLU A 243 -16.92 2.85 -12.67
N GLN A 244 -17.95 2.05 -13.00
CA GLN A 244 -18.87 1.48 -12.01
C GLN A 244 -18.15 0.54 -11.03
N GLY A 245 -17.20 -0.28 -11.50
CA GLY A 245 -16.41 -1.13 -10.60
C GLY A 245 -15.49 -0.32 -9.68
N ALA A 246 -14.96 0.81 -10.16
CA ALA A 246 -14.15 1.71 -9.34
C ALA A 246 -15.01 2.42 -8.27
N GLU A 247 -16.23 2.86 -8.62
CA GLU A 247 -17.19 3.42 -7.66
C GLU A 247 -17.55 2.41 -6.56
N LEU A 248 -17.88 1.17 -6.92
CA LEU A 248 -18.16 0.09 -5.95
C LEU A 248 -16.95 -0.18 -5.04
N THR A 249 -15.74 -0.09 -5.58
CA THR A 249 -14.49 -0.26 -4.82
C THR A 249 -14.29 0.87 -3.81
N GLY A 250 -14.49 2.13 -4.23
CA GLY A 250 -14.43 3.29 -3.34
C GLY A 250 -15.45 3.19 -2.21
N GLU A 251 -16.73 2.94 -2.55
CA GLU A 251 -17.81 2.78 -1.57
C GLU A 251 -17.56 1.65 -0.57
N TYR A 252 -16.89 0.58 -0.99
CA TYR A 252 -16.56 -0.55 -0.13
C TYR A 252 -15.60 -0.10 0.99
N PHE A 253 -14.49 0.57 0.64
CA PHE A 253 -13.48 0.95 1.62
C PHE A 253 -13.87 2.21 2.42
N GLU A 254 -14.67 3.13 1.88
CA GLU A 254 -15.21 4.27 2.62
C GLU A 254 -16.10 3.84 3.82
N LYS A 255 -16.75 2.67 3.73
CA LYS A 255 -17.54 2.11 4.84
C LYS A 255 -16.68 1.58 5.98
N GLY A 256 -15.41 1.27 5.73
CA GLY A 256 -14.45 0.75 6.71
C GLY A 256 -14.34 -0.78 6.73
N THR A 257 -13.14 -1.27 7.07
CA THR A 257 -12.79 -2.71 7.02
C THR A 257 -11.91 -3.17 8.21
N PRO A 258 -12.43 -3.26 9.43
CA PRO A 258 -13.76 -2.88 9.91
C PRO A 258 -13.83 -1.39 10.34
N PHE A 259 -12.67 -0.76 10.48
CA PHE A 259 -12.56 0.63 10.89
C PHE A 259 -12.73 1.53 9.66
N VAL A 260 -13.44 2.64 9.85
CA VAL A 260 -13.54 3.69 8.83
C VAL A 260 -12.17 4.34 8.61
N PRO A 261 -11.92 4.94 7.43
CA PRO A 261 -10.72 5.72 7.20
C PRO A 261 -10.51 6.77 8.31
N THR A 262 -9.25 6.95 8.72
CA THR A 262 -8.93 7.94 9.76
C THR A 262 -9.20 9.37 9.27
N ASP A 263 -9.50 10.29 10.19
CA ASP A 263 -9.70 11.71 9.88
C ASP A 263 -8.60 12.26 8.95
N GLY A 264 -9.03 12.90 7.86
CA GLY A 264 -8.14 13.44 6.83
C GLY A 264 -7.79 12.45 5.72
N ILE A 265 -8.03 11.15 5.89
CA ILE A 265 -7.86 10.15 4.83
C ILE A 265 -9.12 10.08 3.95
N THR A 266 -8.90 10.19 2.64
CA THR A 266 -9.87 9.81 1.61
C THR A 266 -9.24 8.77 0.67
N LEU A 267 -10.08 8.10 -0.10
CA LEU A 267 -9.64 7.05 -1.01
C LEU A 267 -9.88 7.44 -2.46
N SER A 268 -9.00 6.97 -3.33
CA SER A 268 -9.13 7.09 -4.77
C SER A 268 -8.76 5.77 -5.43
N VAL A 269 -9.35 5.52 -6.60
CA VAL A 269 -9.06 4.35 -7.42
C VAL A 269 -8.45 4.86 -8.72
N PRO A 270 -7.12 5.04 -8.80
CA PRO A 270 -6.50 5.72 -9.95
C PRO A 270 -6.37 4.84 -11.20
N GLU A 271 -6.19 3.53 -11.01
CA GLU A 271 -5.76 2.61 -12.07
C GLU A 271 -6.50 1.28 -12.00
N VAL A 272 -6.61 0.64 -13.16
CA VAL A 272 -7.23 -0.68 -13.30
C VAL A 272 -6.42 -1.58 -14.23
N ARG A 273 -6.45 -2.87 -13.94
CA ARG A 273 -6.08 -3.96 -14.85
C ARG A 273 -7.29 -4.82 -15.11
N VAL A 274 -7.59 -5.01 -16.38
CA VAL A 274 -8.59 -5.98 -16.82
C VAL A 274 -7.89 -7.29 -17.06
N PHE A 275 -8.24 -8.32 -16.29
CA PHE A 275 -7.68 -9.66 -16.44
C PHE A 275 -8.74 -10.63 -16.96
N ARG A 276 -8.29 -11.66 -17.69
CA ARG A 276 -9.17 -12.74 -18.14
C ARG A 276 -9.42 -13.73 -17.00
N LEU A 277 -10.70 -13.99 -16.71
CA LEU A 277 -11.14 -14.96 -15.72
C LEU A 277 -11.95 -16.06 -16.43
N GLY A 278 -11.27 -17.12 -16.89
CA GLY A 278 -11.92 -18.20 -17.64
C GLY A 278 -12.54 -17.71 -18.95
N GLN A 279 -13.88 -17.63 -19.01
CA GLN A 279 -14.63 -17.12 -20.17
C GLN A 279 -15.12 -15.68 -20.01
N VAL A 280 -14.90 -15.09 -18.84
CA VAL A 280 -15.27 -13.71 -18.49
C VAL A 280 -14.02 -12.92 -18.12
N TYR A 281 -14.20 -11.73 -17.57
CA TYR A 281 -13.13 -10.87 -17.11
C TYR A 281 -13.31 -10.53 -15.62
N GLY A 282 -12.28 -9.92 -15.05
CA GLY A 282 -12.32 -9.24 -13.76
C GLY A 282 -11.52 -7.95 -13.80
N TYR A 283 -11.74 -7.10 -12.80
CA TYR A 283 -11.00 -5.87 -12.59
C TYR A 283 -10.12 -6.00 -11.36
N ASP A 284 -8.86 -5.66 -11.51
CA ASP A 284 -7.88 -5.47 -10.44
C ASP A 284 -7.62 -3.95 -10.33
N TYR A 285 -8.16 -3.34 -9.28
CA TYR A 285 -8.06 -1.91 -9.02
C TYR A 285 -6.94 -1.62 -8.03
N MET A 286 -6.13 -0.62 -8.34
CA MET A 286 -5.26 0.00 -7.35
C MET A 286 -6.09 0.92 -6.46
N VAL A 287 -5.93 0.82 -5.15
CA VAL A 287 -6.57 1.73 -4.19
C VAL A 287 -5.50 2.60 -3.55
N GLN A 288 -5.70 3.91 -3.62
CA GLN A 288 -4.74 4.90 -3.15
C GLN A 288 -5.37 5.77 -2.05
N ARG A 289 -4.70 5.84 -0.91
CA ARG A 289 -5.01 6.80 0.16
C ARG A 289 -4.57 8.21 -0.22
N GLN A 290 -5.33 9.20 0.18
CA GLN A 290 -4.98 10.61 0.14
C GLN A 290 -5.14 11.20 1.53
N TYR A 291 -4.17 11.97 1.99
CA TYR A 291 -4.26 12.67 3.27
C TYR A 291 -4.42 14.17 3.02
N HIS A 292 -5.56 14.73 3.46
CA HIS A 292 -5.95 16.11 3.17
C HIS A 292 -5.83 16.46 1.67
N GLY A 293 -6.30 15.56 0.80
CA GLY A 293 -6.29 15.73 -0.66
C GLY A 293 -4.94 15.49 -1.33
N VAL A 294 -3.85 15.30 -0.58
CA VAL A 294 -2.53 14.96 -1.13
C VAL A 294 -2.40 13.43 -1.23
N PRO A 295 -2.11 12.86 -2.41
CA PRO A 295 -1.98 11.42 -2.56
C PRO A 295 -0.80 10.85 -1.76
N ILE A 296 -0.98 9.67 -1.16
CA ILE A 296 0.11 8.87 -0.61
C ILE A 296 0.71 8.01 -1.72
N ALA A 297 2.04 7.98 -1.79
CA ALA A 297 2.76 7.24 -2.80
C ALA A 297 2.48 5.73 -2.65
N TYR A 298 2.25 5.10 -3.79
CA TYR A 298 1.97 3.68 -3.90
C TYR A 298 2.78 3.06 -5.03
N HIS A 299 2.96 1.75 -4.95
CA HIS A 299 3.54 0.95 -6.01
C HIS A 299 2.76 -0.35 -6.19
N ASP A 300 3.14 -1.09 -7.22
CA ASP A 300 2.65 -2.43 -7.48
C ASP A 300 3.66 -3.46 -6.97
N TYR A 301 3.20 -4.71 -6.81
CA TYR A 301 4.07 -5.82 -6.47
C TYR A 301 5.23 -5.96 -7.47
N GLY A 302 6.46 -6.01 -6.96
CA GLY A 302 7.62 -6.16 -7.80
C GLY A 302 8.93 -6.02 -7.05
N ASN A 303 10.01 -6.38 -7.72
CA ASN A 303 11.35 -6.16 -7.19
C ASN A 303 11.80 -4.75 -7.56
N TYR A 304 12.19 -3.97 -6.56
CA TYR A 304 12.89 -2.71 -6.74
C TYR A 304 14.31 -2.82 -6.16
N GLN A 305 15.17 -1.91 -6.61
CA GLN A 305 16.55 -1.80 -6.17
C GLN A 305 16.73 -0.42 -5.54
N ILE A 306 16.92 -0.41 -4.22
CA ILE A 306 17.28 0.80 -3.47
C ILE A 306 18.80 0.97 -3.52
N TYR A 307 19.25 2.21 -3.71
CA TYR A 307 20.67 2.56 -3.70
C TYR A 307 21.03 3.25 -2.39
N GLY A 308 21.18 2.48 -1.31
CA GLY A 308 21.56 2.96 0.01
C GLY A 308 21.11 2.01 1.12
N ASN A 309 21.65 2.18 2.33
CA ASN A 309 21.23 1.44 3.53
C ASN A 309 20.58 2.37 4.57
N GLU A 310 20.28 3.61 4.18
CA GLU A 310 19.86 4.68 5.11
C GLU A 310 18.34 4.86 5.16
N TYR A 311 17.61 4.27 4.21
CA TYR A 311 16.14 4.31 4.17
C TYR A 311 15.59 3.11 3.40
N ASN A 312 14.35 2.76 3.68
CA ASN A 312 13.53 1.83 2.89
C ASN A 312 12.20 2.49 2.53
N PHE A 313 11.67 2.17 1.34
CA PHE A 313 10.34 2.63 0.93
C PHE A 313 9.28 1.69 1.51
N GLU A 314 8.26 2.28 2.11
CA GLU A 314 7.07 1.59 2.63
C GLU A 314 5.83 2.05 1.86
N GLU A 315 5.99 2.29 0.55
CA GLU A 315 4.93 2.74 -0.36
C GLU A 315 3.71 1.85 -0.26
N ASP A 316 2.53 2.47 -0.29
CA ASP A 316 1.30 1.71 -0.16
C ASP A 316 1.16 0.72 -1.33
N ILE A 317 0.60 -0.44 -1.03
CA ILE A 317 0.15 -1.40 -2.04
C ILE A 317 -1.24 -1.85 -1.59
N LYS A 318 -2.23 -1.69 -2.46
CA LYS A 318 -3.57 -2.22 -2.24
C LYS A 318 -4.26 -2.53 -3.55
N HIS A 319 -4.55 -3.81 -3.73
CA HIS A 319 -5.29 -4.34 -4.87
C HIS A 319 -6.67 -4.77 -4.44
N ALA A 320 -7.69 -4.38 -5.19
CA ALA A 320 -9.08 -4.78 -4.99
C ALA A 320 -9.64 -5.42 -6.25
N TYR A 321 -10.17 -6.64 -6.11
CA TYR A 321 -10.65 -7.45 -7.21
C TYR A 321 -12.18 -7.43 -7.27
N VAL A 322 -12.70 -7.03 -8.43
CA VAL A 322 -14.13 -7.00 -8.74
C VAL A 322 -14.40 -7.97 -9.90
N VAL A 323 -15.18 -9.02 -9.64
CA VAL A 323 -15.49 -10.07 -10.63
C VAL A 323 -16.98 -10.23 -10.90
N ASP A 324 -17.81 -9.41 -10.27
CA ASP A 324 -19.24 -9.30 -10.50
C ASP A 324 -19.77 -7.92 -10.06
N SER A 325 -21.07 -7.71 -10.18
CA SER A 325 -21.71 -6.45 -9.81
C SER A 325 -21.98 -6.25 -8.30
N ASP A 326 -21.58 -7.19 -7.44
CA ASP A 326 -21.84 -7.09 -5.99
C ASP A 326 -20.76 -6.25 -5.27
N GLY A 327 -19.64 -5.97 -5.94
CA GLY A 327 -18.54 -5.13 -5.44
C GLY A 327 -17.23 -5.90 -5.29
N VAL A 328 -16.43 -5.51 -4.30
CA VAL A 328 -15.12 -6.11 -4.01
C VAL A 328 -15.29 -7.55 -3.54
N SER A 329 -14.76 -8.51 -4.32
CA SER A 329 -14.81 -9.95 -4.00
C SER A 329 -13.56 -10.41 -3.24
N ALA A 330 -12.42 -9.76 -3.49
CA ALA A 330 -11.18 -10.01 -2.78
C ALA A 330 -10.32 -8.75 -2.76
N TYR A 331 -9.43 -8.61 -1.78
CA TYR A 331 -8.41 -7.58 -1.77
C TYR A 331 -7.23 -7.94 -0.86
N ALA A 332 -6.11 -7.28 -1.05
CA ALA A 332 -4.98 -7.31 -0.13
C ALA A 332 -4.25 -5.96 -0.15
N GLY A 333 -3.86 -5.46 1.02
CA GLY A 333 -3.04 -4.25 1.09
C GLY A 333 -3.12 -3.45 2.39
N VAL A 334 -2.54 -2.26 2.33
CA VAL A 334 -2.49 -1.32 3.45
C VAL A 334 -3.90 -0.95 3.93
N ASN A 335 -4.06 -0.82 5.25
CA ASN A 335 -5.32 -0.43 5.86
C ASN A 335 -5.53 1.09 5.78
N ASP A 336 -6.74 1.49 5.39
CA ASP A 336 -7.12 2.90 5.23
C ASP A 336 -7.35 3.61 6.56
N SER A 337 -7.43 2.83 7.63
CA SER A 337 -7.62 3.21 9.02
C SER A 337 -6.32 3.29 9.83
N GLU A 338 -5.16 3.15 9.20
CA GLU A 338 -3.87 3.46 9.85
C GLU A 338 -3.89 4.93 10.33
N PRO A 339 -3.75 5.18 11.65
CA PRO A 339 -3.67 6.54 12.15
C PRO A 339 -2.41 7.24 11.65
N LEU A 340 -2.50 8.51 11.25
CA LEU A 340 -1.34 9.33 10.92
C LEU A 340 -1.17 10.44 11.96
N GLU A 341 -0.09 10.38 12.74
CA GLU A 341 0.25 11.42 13.71
C GLU A 341 1.04 12.53 13.05
N ASN A 342 0.56 13.78 13.13
CA ASN A 342 1.28 14.95 12.63
C ASN A 342 2.47 15.28 13.55
N LEU A 343 3.68 15.21 13.00
CA LEU A 343 4.91 15.57 13.70
C LEU A 343 5.37 17.00 13.38
N TYR A 344 5.10 17.47 12.17
CA TYR A 344 5.42 18.82 11.71
C TYR A 344 4.55 19.19 10.50
N SER A 345 4.03 20.43 10.45
CA SER A 345 3.36 20.97 9.27
C SER A 345 3.96 22.30 8.84
N SER A 346 3.80 22.62 7.55
CA SER A 346 4.19 23.91 6.98
C SER A 346 3.34 24.19 5.75
N ASP A 347 3.00 25.47 5.56
CA ASP A 347 2.45 26.02 4.32
C ASP A 347 3.56 26.56 3.39
N GLU A 348 4.82 26.20 3.64
CA GLU A 348 5.97 26.63 2.85
C GLU A 348 6.69 25.42 2.26
N ILE A 349 6.87 25.41 0.94
CA ILE A 349 7.46 24.31 0.18
C ILE A 349 8.54 24.80 -0.79
N LEU A 350 9.45 23.91 -1.17
CA LEU A 350 10.25 24.07 -2.37
C LEU A 350 9.32 23.96 -3.58
N GLY A 351 9.18 25.04 -4.36
CA GLY A 351 8.43 25.00 -5.61
C GLY A 351 9.09 24.06 -6.63
N ILE A 352 8.33 23.65 -7.65
CA ILE A 352 8.78 22.61 -8.60
C ILE A 352 10.06 22.97 -9.37
N LYS A 353 10.31 24.27 -9.64
CA LYS A 353 11.57 24.72 -10.28
C LYS A 353 12.77 24.38 -9.40
N ASP A 354 12.71 24.80 -8.13
CA ASP A 354 13.78 24.58 -7.16
C ASP A 354 13.96 23.08 -6.89
N ALA A 355 12.86 22.32 -6.81
CA ALA A 355 12.90 20.87 -6.71
C ALA A 355 13.66 20.24 -7.89
N ALA A 356 13.33 20.60 -9.14
CA ALA A 356 14.01 20.08 -10.32
C ALA A 356 15.50 20.46 -10.36
N ASP A 357 15.86 21.70 -10.00
CA ASP A 357 17.25 22.17 -9.91
C ASP A 357 18.05 21.42 -8.85
N ILE A 358 17.49 21.27 -7.64
CA ILE A 358 18.12 20.55 -6.53
C ILE A 358 18.30 19.08 -6.90
N LEU A 359 17.26 18.43 -7.45
CA LEU A 359 17.32 17.04 -7.85
C LEU A 359 18.41 16.81 -8.90
N SER A 360 18.43 17.61 -9.97
CA SER A 360 19.48 17.59 -11.00
C SER A 360 20.89 17.78 -10.42
N GLY A 361 21.03 18.68 -9.45
CA GLY A 361 22.27 18.97 -8.74
C GLY A 361 22.78 17.82 -7.87
N LYS A 362 21.88 17.15 -7.13
CA LYS A 362 22.19 16.05 -6.20
C LYS A 362 22.38 14.71 -6.91
N MET A 363 21.64 14.45 -7.98
CA MET A 363 21.75 13.20 -8.72
C MET A 363 23.09 13.10 -9.48
N ALA A 364 23.57 11.86 -9.63
CA ALA A 364 24.86 11.60 -10.28
C ALA A 364 24.91 12.12 -11.72
N LYS A 365 26.06 12.66 -12.14
CA LYS A 365 26.21 13.31 -13.45
C LYS A 365 26.00 12.38 -14.65
N PHE A 366 26.22 11.08 -14.47
CA PHE A 366 26.11 10.06 -15.52
C PHE A 366 24.70 9.46 -15.62
N LEU A 367 23.80 9.81 -14.70
CA LEU A 367 22.40 9.48 -14.83
C LEU A 367 21.82 10.23 -16.03
N ASN A 368 20.92 9.60 -16.76
CA ASN A 368 20.23 10.21 -17.89
C ASN A 368 18.76 9.79 -17.82
N VAL A 369 17.94 10.60 -17.16
CA VAL A 369 16.53 10.27 -16.94
C VAL A 369 15.65 11.04 -17.90
N ASN A 370 14.80 10.32 -18.62
CA ASN A 370 13.63 10.90 -19.25
C ASN A 370 12.48 10.90 -18.25
N VAL A 371 12.19 12.05 -17.65
CA VAL A 371 11.10 12.19 -16.69
C VAL A 371 9.78 12.15 -17.45
N GLN A 372 8.91 11.23 -17.06
CA GLN A 372 7.62 10.96 -17.67
C GLN A 372 6.48 11.61 -16.90
N SER A 373 6.56 11.66 -15.57
CA SER A 373 5.57 12.36 -14.77
C SER A 373 6.14 12.98 -13.50
N VAL A 374 5.45 14.01 -13.02
CA VAL A 374 5.75 14.70 -11.77
C VAL A 374 4.47 14.97 -11.00
N CYS A 375 4.49 14.73 -9.69
CA CYS A 375 3.40 15.11 -8.78
C CYS A 375 3.89 15.39 -7.37
N LEU A 376 3.06 16.10 -6.58
CA LEU A 376 3.26 16.24 -5.14
C LEU A 376 2.53 15.10 -4.41
N THR A 377 3.20 14.46 -3.46
CA THR A 377 2.70 13.27 -2.76
C THR A 377 3.29 13.17 -1.35
N TYR A 378 2.73 12.30 -0.51
CA TYR A 378 3.41 11.82 0.69
C TYR A 378 4.15 10.52 0.39
N VAL A 379 5.47 10.51 0.57
CA VAL A 379 6.27 9.30 0.45
C VAL A 379 6.45 8.65 1.83
N PRO A 380 5.98 7.42 2.03
CA PRO A 380 6.27 6.67 3.23
C PRO A 380 7.65 6.01 3.19
N LEU A 381 8.41 6.21 4.25
CA LEU A 381 9.78 5.75 4.41
C LEU A 381 9.99 5.16 5.80
N ASN A 382 10.82 4.13 5.90
CA ASN A 382 11.54 3.80 7.13
C ASN A 382 12.94 4.43 7.02
N LEU A 383 13.35 5.25 7.99
CA LEU A 383 14.60 6.04 7.93
C LEU A 383 15.81 5.34 8.57
N GLY A 384 15.78 4.01 8.73
CA GLY A 384 16.96 3.19 9.02
C GLY A 384 17.65 3.47 10.36
N ASP A 385 17.02 4.19 11.28
CA ASP A 385 17.51 4.49 12.62
C ASP A 385 17.30 3.33 13.62
N GLY A 386 16.76 2.21 13.13
CA GLY A 386 16.38 1.04 13.91
C GLY A 386 14.95 1.12 14.48
N SER A 387 14.22 2.20 14.22
CA SER A 387 12.78 2.24 14.46
C SER A 387 12.04 1.45 13.36
N GLU A 388 11.00 0.73 13.74
CA GLU A 388 10.06 0.09 12.81
C GLU A 388 8.96 1.08 12.36
N CYS A 389 9.15 2.38 12.63
CA CYS A 389 8.15 3.41 12.36
C CYS A 389 8.16 3.84 10.89
N LYS A 390 6.95 3.94 10.32
CA LYS A 390 6.73 4.45 8.96
C LYS A 390 6.55 5.97 9.02
N ILE A 391 7.46 6.73 8.40
CA ILE A 391 7.41 8.19 8.33
C ILE A 391 6.95 8.63 6.95
N TYR A 392 5.96 9.51 6.89
CA TYR A 392 5.42 10.07 5.66
C TYR A 392 5.99 11.48 5.48
N LEU A 393 6.73 11.69 4.40
CA LEU A 393 7.31 12.99 4.04
C LEU A 393 6.58 13.60 2.85
N PRO A 394 6.29 14.91 2.84
CA PRO A 394 5.80 15.57 1.63
C PRO A 394 6.94 15.64 0.62
N ALA A 395 6.70 15.16 -0.60
CA ALA A 395 7.72 15.08 -1.62
C ALA A 395 7.18 15.37 -3.02
N TRP A 396 8.03 15.96 -3.85
CA TRP A 396 7.90 15.91 -5.29
C TRP A 396 8.35 14.54 -5.78
N GLN A 397 7.44 13.77 -6.35
CA GLN A 397 7.71 12.51 -7.03
C GLN A 397 8.01 12.78 -8.50
N PHE A 398 9.07 12.16 -9.01
CA PHE A 398 9.52 12.20 -10.39
C PHE A 398 9.66 10.76 -10.89
N ASP A 399 8.75 10.34 -11.76
CA ASP A 399 8.83 9.04 -12.43
C ASP A 399 9.46 9.19 -13.80
N GLY A 400 10.30 8.24 -14.19
CA GLY A 400 10.87 8.24 -15.52
C GLY A 400 11.67 7.00 -15.87
N ILE A 401 12.38 7.09 -16.99
CA ILE A 401 13.23 6.01 -17.50
C ILE A 401 14.69 6.46 -17.45
N ASN A 402 15.51 5.69 -16.74
CA ASN A 402 16.96 5.85 -16.76
C ASN A 402 17.54 5.25 -18.04
N ARG A 403 17.78 6.09 -19.05
CA ARG A 403 18.28 5.71 -20.38
C ARG A 403 19.67 5.09 -20.37
N THR A 404 20.44 5.24 -19.29
CA THR A 404 21.77 4.63 -19.18
C THR A 404 21.69 3.12 -18.97
N LYS A 405 20.65 2.64 -18.26
CA LYS A 405 20.45 1.23 -17.93
C LYS A 405 19.18 0.62 -18.50
N ASP A 406 18.29 1.45 -19.06
CA ASP A 406 16.97 1.04 -19.57
C ASP A 406 16.05 0.46 -18.47
N GLU A 407 16.05 1.12 -17.31
CA GLU A 407 15.27 0.75 -16.12
C GLU A 407 14.33 1.90 -15.76
N ASN A 408 13.16 1.59 -15.19
CA ASN A 408 12.33 2.62 -14.59
C ASN A 408 13.03 3.16 -13.33
N ILE A 409 12.88 4.45 -13.08
CA ILE A 409 13.41 5.13 -11.91
C ILE A 409 12.32 6.02 -11.32
N ARG A 410 12.14 5.91 -10.01
CA ARG A 410 11.31 6.82 -9.23
C ARG A 410 12.20 7.59 -8.27
N MET A 411 12.09 8.91 -8.30
CA MET A 411 12.84 9.82 -7.44
C MET A 411 11.88 10.69 -6.65
N TYR A 412 12.18 10.87 -5.37
CA TYR A 412 11.48 11.74 -4.46
C TYR A 412 12.42 12.84 -4.01
N LEU A 413 11.92 14.07 -4.00
CA LEU A 413 12.57 15.19 -3.34
C LEU A 413 11.64 15.71 -2.25
N ASP A 414 12.09 15.62 -0.99
CA ASP A 414 11.39 16.18 0.16
C ASP A 414 11.11 17.67 -0.07
N ALA A 415 9.82 18.03 -0.09
CA ALA A 415 9.34 19.35 -0.42
C ALA A 415 9.73 20.42 0.62
N PHE A 416 10.18 20.01 1.81
CA PHE A 416 10.63 20.92 2.87
C PHE A 416 12.17 21.00 2.97
N THR A 417 12.88 19.88 2.82
CA THR A 417 14.34 19.86 3.06
C THR A 417 15.17 19.77 1.77
N GLY A 418 14.54 19.34 0.68
CA GLY A 418 15.21 19.01 -0.56
C GLY A 418 16.08 17.75 -0.49
N GLU A 419 15.97 16.94 0.57
CA GLU A 419 16.58 15.60 0.62
C GLU A 419 16.00 14.69 -0.48
N VAL A 420 16.83 13.79 -1.01
CA VAL A 420 16.50 13.00 -2.20
C VAL A 420 16.52 11.52 -1.87
N TYR A 421 15.45 10.83 -2.24
CA TYR A 421 15.26 9.38 -2.08
C TYR A 421 14.91 8.80 -3.45
N TYR A 422 15.43 7.63 -3.82
CA TYR A 422 15.10 7.04 -5.11
C TYR A 422 15.35 5.53 -5.16
N TYR A 423 14.67 4.88 -6.10
CA TYR A 423 14.89 3.48 -6.44
C TYR A 423 14.68 3.25 -7.94
N THR A 424 15.20 2.13 -8.44
CA THR A 424 14.92 1.65 -9.80
C THR A 424 14.11 0.36 -9.75
N TYR A 425 13.24 0.12 -10.73
CA TYR A 425 12.37 -1.05 -10.75
C TYR A 425 12.04 -1.49 -12.19
N GLY A 426 11.92 -2.80 -12.39
CA GLY A 426 11.61 -3.41 -13.68
C GLY A 426 12.57 -3.06 -14.83
N GLU A 427 12.33 -3.65 -16.00
CA GLU A 427 12.86 -3.16 -17.27
C GLU A 427 11.92 -2.07 -17.81
N ALA A 428 12.44 -1.07 -18.53
CA ALA A 428 11.60 -0.08 -19.19
C ALA A 428 10.72 -0.76 -20.26
N ALA A 429 9.40 -0.49 -20.24
CA ALA A 429 8.42 -1.09 -21.16
C ALA A 429 8.42 -0.45 -22.56
#